data_AF-A0A3M2C3C5-F1
#
_entry.id   AF-A0A3M2C3C5-F1
#
_cell.length_a   1.000
_cell.length_b   1.000
_cell.length_c   1.000
_cell.angle_alpha   90.00
_cell.angle_beta   90.00
_cell.angle_gamma   90.00
#
_symmetry.space_group_name_H-M   'P 1'
#
loop_
_entity.id
_entity.type
_entity.pdbx_description
1 polymer ?
#
loop_
_entity_poly.entity_id
_entity_poly.type
_entity_poly.pdbx_seq_one_letter_code
_entity_poly.pdbx_strand_id
1 'polypeptide(L)'
;MKNHRIWLAAILAAALTMPAAWAIQLDDKAIFIEINDTDGDAGIQLFLDGEGWEFMSLRDPDGKLIFSVTARGSIAMQGVTELFFESAEPSFDEQPLDELLALFPEGEYRFIGRTTDNVPLRGKALLTHALPGAPVIVLPVEGDEDVDPDNAVIQWQPVADPPGSKIISYEVVVEKDEGALRVFKADLGPAATTVTVPPEFLQDATLYTVEVIAKESSGNQTISERPFATEGGSIPDDDEEDAADDEEDG
;
A
#
# COMPACT_ATOMS: atom_id res chain seq x y z
N MET A 1 10.51 54.44 -68.44
CA MET A 1 9.71 54.08 -67.24
C MET A 1 9.53 52.57 -67.21
N LYS A 2 10.09 51.92 -66.20
CA LYS A 2 10.14 50.45 -66.03
C LYS A 2 8.91 49.99 -65.26
N ASN A 3 8.15 49.03 -65.76
CA ASN A 3 7.18 48.29 -64.95
C ASN A 3 7.68 46.85 -64.81
N HIS A 4 8.29 46.56 -63.65
CA HIS A 4 8.64 45.21 -63.21
C HIS A 4 7.37 44.46 -62.83
N ARG A 5 7.18 43.25 -63.38
CA ARG A 5 6.20 42.27 -62.87
C ARG A 5 6.91 41.44 -61.82
N ILE A 6 6.53 41.64 -60.56
CA ILE A 6 7.00 40.84 -59.42
C ILE A 6 6.11 39.59 -59.36
N TRP A 7 6.73 38.42 -59.37
CA TRP A 7 6.09 37.14 -59.07
C TRP A 7 5.96 37.01 -57.54
N LEU A 8 4.74 36.86 -57.02
CA LEU A 8 4.54 36.41 -55.64
C LEU A 8 4.53 34.88 -55.62
N ALA A 9 5.55 34.29 -55.01
CA ALA A 9 5.54 32.90 -54.58
C ALA A 9 4.65 32.77 -53.35
N ALA A 10 3.58 31.99 -53.44
CA ALA A 10 2.78 31.60 -52.28
C ALA A 10 3.54 30.52 -51.50
N ILE A 11 4.03 30.86 -50.31
CA ILE A 11 4.52 29.87 -49.35
C ILE A 11 3.29 29.29 -48.65
N LEU A 12 2.95 28.06 -48.99
CA LEU A 12 1.93 27.29 -48.29
C LEU A 12 2.57 26.80 -46.98
N ALA A 13 2.29 27.46 -45.86
CA ALA A 13 2.63 26.93 -44.54
C ALA A 13 1.68 25.76 -44.24
N ALA A 14 2.15 24.53 -44.42
CA ALA A 14 1.45 23.36 -43.90
C ALA A 14 1.53 23.38 -42.38
N ALA A 15 0.46 23.80 -41.72
CA ALA A 15 0.31 23.60 -40.29
C ALA A 15 0.17 22.10 -40.03
N LEU A 16 1.25 21.44 -39.59
CA LEU A 16 1.12 20.12 -38.95
C LEU A 16 0.31 20.35 -37.67
N THR A 17 -0.98 20.04 -37.70
CA THR A 17 -1.74 19.78 -36.48
C THR A 17 -1.22 18.47 -35.91
N MET A 18 -0.23 18.53 -35.02
CA MET A 18 0.06 17.38 -34.18
C MET A 18 -1.22 17.10 -33.37
N PRO A 19 -1.77 15.88 -33.38
CA PRO A 19 -2.82 15.54 -32.43
C PRO A 19 -2.24 15.85 -31.04
N ALA A 20 -3.00 16.58 -30.22
CA ALA A 20 -2.69 16.66 -28.80
C ALA A 20 -2.60 15.21 -28.31
N ALA A 21 -1.40 14.75 -27.95
CA ALA A 21 -1.24 13.43 -27.37
C ALA A 21 -2.09 13.44 -26.09
N TRP A 22 -3.25 12.79 -26.14
CA TRP A 22 -4.08 12.60 -24.97
C TRP A 22 -3.26 11.84 -23.95
N ALA A 23 -3.33 12.27 -22.69
CA ALA A 23 -2.60 11.60 -21.64
C ALA A 23 -3.16 10.19 -21.44
N ILE A 24 -2.29 9.21 -21.45
CA ILE A 24 -2.61 7.85 -21.02
C ILE A 24 -2.99 7.92 -19.54
N GLN A 25 -3.99 7.13 -19.11
CA GLN A 25 -4.34 7.01 -17.70
C GLN A 25 -3.55 5.86 -17.08
N LEU A 26 -3.16 6.00 -15.82
CA LEU A 26 -2.72 4.86 -15.03
C LEU A 26 -3.84 3.82 -14.96
N ASP A 27 -3.46 2.54 -15.05
CA ASP A 27 -4.39 1.42 -14.99
C ASP A 27 -4.89 1.24 -13.55
N ASP A 28 -3.99 1.38 -12.58
CA ASP A 28 -4.37 1.52 -11.18
C ASP A 28 -3.50 2.52 -10.41
N LYS A 29 -4.08 3.02 -9.31
CA LYS A 29 -3.54 4.10 -8.46
C LYS A 29 -4.28 4.14 -7.14
N ALA A 30 -3.53 4.18 -6.05
CA ALA A 30 -4.06 4.35 -4.72
C ALA A 30 -3.11 5.18 -3.85
N ILE A 31 -3.67 5.89 -2.89
CA ILE A 31 -2.98 6.46 -1.75
C ILE A 31 -3.92 6.26 -0.56
N PHE A 32 -3.42 5.70 0.53
CA PHE A 32 -4.24 5.40 1.69
C PHE A 32 -3.40 5.38 2.96
N ILE A 33 -4.08 5.49 4.09
CA ILE A 33 -3.52 5.39 5.44
C ILE A 33 -3.66 3.96 5.91
N GLU A 34 -2.57 3.41 6.45
CA GLU A 34 -2.57 2.19 7.24
C GLU A 34 -2.32 2.55 8.70
N ILE A 35 -3.00 1.86 9.60
CA ILE A 35 -2.81 1.97 11.05
C ILE A 35 -2.50 0.56 11.55
N ASN A 36 -1.39 0.38 12.26
CA ASN A 36 -1.21 -0.80 13.10
C ASN A 36 -1.73 -0.46 14.50
N ASP A 37 -2.89 -1.03 14.87
CA ASP A 37 -3.48 -0.78 16.20
C ASP A 37 -2.70 -1.49 17.31
N THR A 38 -2.02 -2.60 16.99
CA THR A 38 -1.21 -3.34 17.97
C THR A 38 0.07 -2.56 18.31
N ASP A 39 0.78 -2.10 17.28
CA ASP A 39 2.05 -1.35 17.47
C ASP A 39 1.85 0.13 17.79
N GLY A 40 0.64 0.64 17.54
CA GLY A 40 0.30 2.02 17.83
C GLY A 40 1.06 2.99 16.94
N ASP A 41 1.10 2.70 15.65
CA ASP A 41 1.67 3.56 14.62
C ASP A 41 0.76 3.67 13.38
N ALA A 42 1.17 4.51 12.43
CA ALA A 42 0.49 4.64 11.16
C ALA A 42 1.41 5.19 10.08
N GLY A 43 1.10 4.81 8.84
CA GLY A 43 1.82 5.25 7.65
C GLY A 43 0.91 5.61 6.49
N ILE A 44 1.55 6.07 5.42
CA ILE A 44 0.94 6.28 4.11
C ILE A 44 1.54 5.28 3.14
N GLN A 45 0.66 4.52 2.50
CA GLN A 45 1.01 3.68 1.37
C GLN A 45 0.50 4.28 0.07
N LEU A 46 1.24 4.02 -1.00
CA LEU A 46 0.94 4.42 -2.35
C LEU A 46 1.19 3.26 -3.30
N PHE A 47 0.28 3.12 -4.26
CA PHE A 47 0.41 2.19 -5.36
C PHE A 47 0.12 2.90 -6.68
N LEU A 48 0.81 2.49 -7.74
CA LEU A 48 0.45 2.81 -9.11
C LEU A 48 0.85 1.67 -10.06
N ASP A 49 0.07 1.48 -11.10
CA ASP A 49 0.34 0.58 -12.22
C ASP A 49 -0.09 1.25 -13.55
N GLY A 50 0.63 0.94 -14.61
CA GLY A 50 0.29 1.36 -15.97
C GLY A 50 1.40 1.11 -16.99
N GLU A 51 1.23 1.75 -18.14
CA GLU A 51 2.18 1.68 -19.26
C GLU A 51 3.62 2.05 -18.87
N GLY A 52 4.60 1.41 -19.52
CA GLY A 52 6.03 1.59 -19.24
C GLY A 52 6.47 3.06 -19.23
N TRP A 53 6.83 3.55 -18.04
CA TRP A 53 7.18 4.94 -17.76
C TRP A 53 8.63 5.14 -17.33
N GLU A 54 9.15 6.33 -17.63
CA GLU A 54 10.51 6.74 -17.24
C GLU A 54 10.50 7.77 -16.10
N PHE A 55 9.36 8.43 -15.87
CA PHE A 55 9.18 9.45 -14.85
C PHE A 55 7.77 9.39 -14.27
N MET A 56 7.69 9.55 -12.95
CA MET A 56 6.43 9.74 -12.24
C MET A 56 6.59 10.75 -11.10
N SER A 57 5.58 11.58 -10.90
CA SER A 57 5.51 12.51 -9.78
C SER A 57 4.12 12.53 -9.17
N LEU A 58 4.06 12.74 -7.86
CA LEU A 58 2.84 12.86 -7.08
C LEU A 58 2.72 14.27 -6.50
N ARG A 59 1.54 14.87 -6.69
CA ARG A 59 1.18 16.14 -6.07
C ARG A 59 0.01 15.98 -5.12
N ASP A 60 0.09 16.67 -3.99
CA ASP A 60 -0.99 16.76 -3.02
C ASP A 60 -2.18 17.59 -3.57
N PRO A 61 -3.29 17.69 -2.81
CA PRO A 61 -4.48 18.45 -3.21
C PRO A 61 -4.17 19.91 -3.54
N ASP A 62 -3.29 20.55 -2.76
CA ASP A 62 -2.83 21.93 -2.95
C ASP A 62 -1.85 22.12 -4.12
N GLY A 63 -1.37 21.01 -4.71
CA GLY A 63 -0.49 20.99 -5.86
C GLY A 63 1.00 20.98 -5.53
N LYS A 64 1.37 20.85 -4.25
CA LYS A 64 2.75 20.65 -3.80
C LYS A 64 3.26 19.30 -4.30
N LEU A 65 4.50 19.28 -4.81
CA LEU A 65 5.18 18.03 -5.16
C LEU A 65 5.62 17.34 -3.87
N ILE A 66 5.19 16.09 -3.66
CA ILE A 66 5.52 15.32 -2.45
C ILE A 66 6.32 14.05 -2.73
N PHE A 67 6.26 13.54 -3.96
CA PHE A 67 7.07 12.40 -4.39
C PHE A 67 7.44 12.51 -5.87
N SER A 68 8.64 12.05 -6.23
CA SER A 68 9.11 12.00 -7.61
C SER A 68 10.13 10.89 -7.81
N VAL A 69 9.94 10.11 -8.87
CA VAL A 69 10.86 9.04 -9.28
C VAL A 69 11.22 9.21 -10.75
N THR A 70 12.46 8.87 -11.09
CA THR A 70 12.96 8.93 -12.47
C THR A 70 13.83 7.71 -12.73
N ALA A 71 13.37 6.86 -13.64
CA ALA A 71 14.16 5.74 -14.14
C ALA A 71 15.40 6.26 -14.86
N ARG A 72 16.50 5.51 -14.79
CA ARG A 72 17.76 5.86 -15.47
C ARG A 72 18.37 4.65 -16.17
N GLY A 73 19.20 4.91 -17.18
CA GLY A 73 19.95 3.86 -17.89
C GLY A 73 19.04 2.80 -18.51
N SER A 74 19.35 1.53 -18.27
CA SER A 74 18.57 0.40 -18.78
C SER A 74 17.12 0.37 -18.30
N ILE A 75 16.83 0.82 -17.08
CA ILE A 75 15.46 0.89 -16.57
C ILE A 75 14.65 1.96 -17.31
N ALA A 76 15.26 3.11 -17.65
CA ALA A 76 14.59 4.12 -18.47
C ALA A 76 14.31 3.62 -19.89
N MET A 77 15.15 2.73 -20.43
CA MET A 77 14.92 2.12 -21.74
C MET A 77 13.83 1.04 -21.70
N GLN A 78 13.75 0.28 -20.60
CA GLN A 78 12.75 -0.78 -20.42
C GLN A 78 11.37 -0.24 -20.04
N GLY A 79 11.35 0.83 -19.23
CA GLY A 79 10.14 1.35 -18.58
C GLY A 79 9.84 0.66 -17.27
N VAL A 80 9.40 1.44 -16.29
CA VAL A 80 8.77 0.95 -15.05
C VAL A 80 7.28 0.89 -15.31
N THR A 81 6.59 -0.16 -14.88
CA THR A 81 5.12 -0.26 -15.01
C THR A 81 4.45 0.03 -13.67
N GLU A 82 5.01 -0.54 -12.61
CA GLU A 82 4.44 -0.53 -11.27
C GLU A 82 5.37 0.14 -10.26
N LEU A 83 4.79 0.79 -9.25
CA LEU A 83 5.51 1.25 -8.07
C LEU A 83 4.61 1.15 -6.84
N PHE A 84 5.13 0.47 -5.81
CA PHE A 84 4.62 0.52 -4.45
C PHE A 84 5.60 1.32 -3.57
N PHE A 85 5.06 2.12 -2.66
CA PHE A 85 5.83 2.87 -1.66
C PHE A 85 5.04 2.89 -0.36
N GLU A 86 5.78 2.84 0.74
CA GLU A 86 5.31 2.96 2.10
C GLU A 86 6.20 3.96 2.84
N SER A 87 5.59 4.81 3.67
CA SER A 87 6.34 5.74 4.53
C SER A 87 6.94 5.02 5.72
N ALA A 88 7.87 5.69 6.43
CA ALA A 88 8.16 5.27 7.80
C ALA A 88 6.90 5.43 8.66
N GLU A 89 6.80 4.62 9.72
CA GLU A 89 5.66 4.56 10.64
C GLU A 89 6.17 4.79 12.07
N PRO A 90 6.43 6.05 12.46
CA PRO A 90 6.76 6.35 13.86
C PRO A 90 5.56 6.01 14.75
N SER A 91 5.82 5.56 15.97
CA SER A 91 4.76 5.33 16.95
C SER A 91 3.98 6.61 17.24
N PHE A 92 2.76 6.48 17.73
CA PHE A 92 1.90 7.63 18.06
C PHE A 92 2.45 8.53 19.16
N ASP A 93 3.41 8.03 19.96
CA ASP A 93 4.15 8.85 20.92
C ASP A 93 5.17 9.77 20.23
N GLU A 94 5.73 9.36 19.10
CA GLU A 94 6.68 10.14 18.29
C GLU A 94 5.97 11.01 17.25
N GLN A 95 4.93 10.47 16.61
CA GLN A 95 4.09 11.16 15.65
C GLN A 95 2.61 10.86 15.93
N PRO A 96 1.91 11.77 16.64
CA PRO A 96 0.48 11.63 16.84
C PRO A 96 -0.29 11.52 15.52
N LEU A 97 -1.36 10.72 15.50
CA LEU A 97 -2.16 10.50 14.29
C LEU A 97 -2.63 11.80 13.64
N ASP A 98 -3.05 12.80 14.43
CA ASP A 98 -3.50 14.09 13.88
C ASP A 98 -2.39 14.88 13.18
N GLU A 99 -1.13 14.69 13.57
CA GLU A 99 0.03 15.22 12.86
C GLU A 99 0.23 14.52 11.51
N LEU A 100 0.14 13.19 11.46
CA LEU A 100 0.20 12.43 10.19
C LEU A 100 -0.93 12.88 9.24
N LEU A 101 -2.16 12.97 9.74
CA LEU A 101 -3.32 13.43 8.97
C LEU A 101 -3.14 14.86 8.45
N ALA A 102 -2.46 15.73 9.19
CA ALA A 102 -2.16 17.09 8.75
C ALA A 102 -1.06 17.14 7.65
N LEU A 103 -0.12 16.21 7.65
CA LEU A 103 0.89 16.06 6.58
C LEU A 103 0.27 15.56 5.28
N PHE A 104 -0.79 14.76 5.37
CA PHE A 104 -1.51 14.15 4.25
C PHE A 104 -3.00 14.54 4.24
N PRO A 105 -3.32 15.78 3.82
CA PRO A 105 -4.68 16.28 3.86
C PRO A 105 -5.61 15.51 2.91
N GLU A 106 -6.88 15.37 3.30
CA GLU A 106 -7.91 14.80 2.43
C GLU A 106 -7.99 15.52 1.09
N GLY A 107 -8.22 14.76 0.01
CA GLY A 107 -8.48 15.32 -1.31
C GLY A 107 -7.86 14.52 -2.45
N GLU A 108 -7.89 15.14 -3.64
CA GLU A 108 -7.41 14.51 -4.87
C GLU A 108 -5.90 14.69 -5.03
N TYR A 109 -5.17 13.59 -4.91
CA TYR A 109 -3.75 13.50 -5.23
C TYR A 109 -3.58 13.20 -6.71
N ARG A 110 -2.59 13.84 -7.34
CA ARG A 110 -2.39 13.80 -8.80
C ARG A 110 -1.07 13.17 -9.18
N PHE A 111 -1.15 12.08 -9.93
CA PHE A 111 -0.04 11.42 -10.58
C PHE A 111 0.21 12.07 -11.94
N ILE A 112 1.45 12.46 -12.19
CA ILE A 112 1.89 13.09 -13.44
C ILE A 112 3.20 12.44 -13.84
N GLY A 113 3.15 11.68 -14.93
CA GLY A 113 4.27 10.91 -15.44
C GLY A 113 4.42 10.99 -16.94
N ARG A 114 5.37 10.20 -17.44
CA ARG A 114 5.67 10.11 -18.87
C ARG A 114 6.19 8.72 -19.23
N THR A 115 5.67 8.18 -20.34
CA THR A 115 6.15 6.90 -20.90
C THR A 115 7.56 7.02 -21.46
N THR A 116 8.21 5.89 -21.72
CA THR A 116 9.52 5.85 -22.41
C THR A 116 9.48 6.45 -23.82
N ASP A 117 8.31 6.46 -24.46
CA ASP A 117 8.02 7.12 -25.75
C ASP A 117 7.61 8.59 -25.62
N ASN A 118 7.83 9.21 -24.45
CA ASN A 118 7.53 10.61 -24.18
C ASN A 118 6.02 10.95 -24.25
N VAL A 119 5.14 9.96 -24.04
CA VAL A 119 3.68 10.17 -23.98
C VAL A 119 3.28 10.54 -22.54
N PRO A 120 2.45 11.58 -22.31
CA PRO A 120 2.01 11.94 -20.96
C PRO A 120 1.20 10.81 -20.31
N LEU A 121 1.47 10.52 -19.04
CA LEU A 121 0.75 9.57 -18.20
C LEU A 121 0.14 10.31 -17.01
N ARG A 122 -1.11 10.03 -16.64
CA ARG A 122 -1.83 10.72 -15.56
C ARG A 122 -2.65 9.77 -14.71
N GLY A 123 -2.86 10.12 -13.45
CA GLY A 123 -3.80 9.45 -12.57
C GLY A 123 -4.24 10.37 -11.43
N LYS A 124 -5.33 9.99 -10.78
CA LYS A 124 -5.90 10.67 -9.63
C LYS A 124 -6.32 9.62 -8.61
N ALA A 125 -5.96 9.84 -7.36
CA ALA A 125 -6.41 9.05 -6.22
C ALA A 125 -6.99 9.99 -5.16
N LEU A 126 -8.07 9.57 -4.52
CA LEU A 126 -8.70 10.31 -3.43
C LEU A 126 -8.19 9.75 -2.11
N LEU A 127 -7.56 10.60 -1.30
CA LEU A 127 -7.30 10.28 0.10
C LEU A 127 -8.46 10.81 0.95
N THR A 128 -8.97 9.98 1.84
CA THR A 128 -9.92 10.38 2.89
C THR A 128 -9.32 10.09 4.26
N HIS A 129 -9.87 10.67 5.32
CA HIS A 129 -9.58 10.34 6.71
C HIS A 129 -10.69 9.48 7.31
N ALA A 130 -11.45 8.75 6.48
CA ALA A 130 -12.33 7.69 6.95
C ALA A 130 -11.48 6.48 7.33
N LEU A 131 -11.16 6.37 8.62
CA LEU A 131 -10.29 5.33 9.17
C LEU A 131 -11.16 4.23 9.81
N PRO A 132 -11.05 2.96 9.37
CA PRO A 132 -11.78 1.87 10.00
C PRO A 132 -11.30 1.67 11.44
N GLY A 133 -12.12 1.01 12.27
CA GLY A 133 -11.67 0.59 13.59
C GLY A 133 -10.83 -0.68 13.52
N ALA A 134 -10.02 -0.91 14.56
CA ALA A 134 -9.21 -2.11 14.72
C ALA A 134 -10.04 -3.40 14.72
N PRO A 135 -9.67 -4.42 13.92
CA PRO A 135 -10.25 -5.75 14.01
C PRO A 135 -9.99 -6.42 15.37
N VAL A 136 -11.05 -6.89 16.03
CA VAL A 136 -10.87 -7.64 17.29
C VAL A 136 -10.69 -9.13 16.97
N ILE A 137 -9.45 -9.63 17.08
CA ILE A 137 -9.13 -11.06 16.90
C ILE A 137 -9.69 -11.88 18.07
N VAL A 138 -10.51 -12.88 17.73
CA VAL A 138 -11.16 -13.83 18.63
C VAL A 138 -10.41 -15.16 18.68
N LEU A 139 -9.97 -15.66 17.52
CA LEU A 139 -9.14 -16.85 17.38
C LEU A 139 -7.98 -16.57 16.43
N PRO A 140 -6.76 -17.07 16.72
CA PRO A 140 -6.35 -17.68 17.99
C PRO A 140 -6.54 -16.72 19.18
N VAL A 141 -6.73 -17.31 20.37
CA VAL A 141 -6.81 -16.49 21.59
C VAL A 141 -5.43 -15.89 21.88
N GLU A 142 -5.39 -14.83 22.67
CA GLU A 142 -4.12 -14.24 23.08
C GLU A 142 -3.25 -15.24 23.84
N GLY A 143 -2.00 -15.40 23.41
CA GLY A 143 -1.06 -16.36 23.99
C GLY A 143 -1.38 -17.82 23.69
N ASP A 144 -2.07 -18.13 22.59
CA ASP A 144 -2.38 -19.52 22.23
C ASP A 144 -1.14 -20.23 21.69
N GLU A 145 -0.62 -21.21 22.42
CA GLU A 145 0.57 -22.00 22.07
C GLU A 145 0.24 -23.43 21.61
N ASP A 146 -1.05 -23.77 21.50
CA ASP A 146 -1.52 -25.13 21.21
C ASP A 146 -2.50 -25.15 20.03
N VAL A 147 -2.29 -24.27 19.05
CA VAL A 147 -3.11 -24.22 17.84
C VAL A 147 -2.89 -25.49 17.02
N ASP A 148 -3.96 -26.24 16.76
CA ASP A 148 -3.92 -27.43 15.90
C ASP A 148 -3.58 -27.03 14.45
N PRO A 149 -2.39 -27.40 13.93
CA PRO A 149 -1.98 -27.02 12.58
C PRO A 149 -2.85 -27.66 11.49
N ASP A 150 -3.54 -28.77 11.78
CA ASP A 150 -4.44 -29.43 10.84
C ASP A 150 -5.83 -28.74 10.74
N ASN A 151 -6.19 -27.90 11.71
CA ASN A 151 -7.53 -27.31 11.83
C ASN A 151 -7.54 -25.83 12.27
N ALA A 152 -6.45 -25.10 12.04
CA ALA A 152 -6.32 -23.71 12.48
C ALA A 152 -7.38 -22.79 11.84
N VAL A 153 -8.04 -21.99 12.68
CA VAL A 153 -9.07 -21.04 12.28
C VAL A 153 -8.70 -19.66 12.81
N ILE A 154 -8.62 -18.69 11.90
CA ILE A 154 -8.58 -17.28 12.27
C ILE A 154 -10.03 -16.76 12.34
N GLN A 155 -10.36 -16.06 13.42
CA GLN A 155 -11.69 -15.51 13.63
C GLN A 155 -11.58 -14.11 14.26
N TRP A 156 -12.40 -13.18 13.81
CA TRP A 156 -12.46 -11.80 14.32
C TRP A 156 -13.90 -11.31 14.46
N GLN A 157 -14.09 -10.19 15.14
CA GLN A 157 -15.38 -9.50 15.20
C GLN A 157 -15.59 -8.61 13.97
N PRO A 158 -16.84 -8.43 13.49
CA PRO A 158 -17.14 -7.43 12.47
C PRO A 158 -16.70 -6.02 12.90
N VAL A 159 -16.14 -5.28 11.95
CA VAL A 159 -15.72 -3.88 12.12
C VAL A 159 -16.84 -2.98 11.59
N ALA A 160 -17.16 -1.94 12.36
CA ALA A 160 -18.18 -0.97 11.95
C ALA A 160 -17.68 -0.08 10.81
N ASP A 161 -18.60 0.33 9.94
CA ASP A 161 -18.31 1.30 8.89
C ASP A 161 -17.81 2.63 9.49
N PRO A 162 -16.66 3.16 9.04
CA PRO A 162 -16.22 4.48 9.47
C PRO A 162 -17.08 5.59 8.85
N PRO A 163 -17.12 6.79 9.45
CA PRO A 163 -17.91 7.91 8.94
C PRO A 163 -17.58 8.22 7.48
N GLY A 164 -18.60 8.22 6.62
CA GLY A 164 -18.45 8.57 5.20
C GLY A 164 -17.91 7.46 4.30
N SER A 165 -17.62 6.27 4.83
CA SER A 165 -17.15 5.12 4.05
C SER A 165 -17.82 3.80 4.49
N LYS A 166 -17.38 2.68 3.91
CA LYS A 166 -17.85 1.31 4.12
C LYS A 166 -16.70 0.34 4.18
N ILE A 167 -16.76 -0.63 5.09
CA ILE A 167 -15.87 -1.80 5.03
C ILE A 167 -16.21 -2.57 3.75
N ILE A 168 -15.20 -2.83 2.91
CA ILE A 168 -15.37 -3.52 1.63
C ILE A 168 -14.67 -4.87 1.59
N SER A 169 -13.67 -5.08 2.44
CA SER A 169 -12.94 -6.34 2.54
C SER A 169 -12.25 -6.49 3.89
N TYR A 170 -11.89 -7.73 4.18
CA TYR A 170 -10.86 -8.07 5.15
C TYR A 170 -9.70 -8.71 4.41
N GLU A 171 -8.50 -8.51 4.92
CA GLU A 171 -7.34 -9.32 4.56
C GLU A 171 -6.85 -10.04 5.82
N VAL A 172 -6.48 -11.31 5.68
CA VAL A 172 -5.85 -12.09 6.74
C VAL A 172 -4.48 -12.50 6.25
N VAL A 173 -3.46 -12.17 7.03
CA VAL A 173 -2.08 -12.58 6.81
C VAL A 173 -1.67 -13.49 7.97
N VAL A 174 -1.02 -14.61 7.67
CA VAL A 174 -0.38 -15.46 8.66
C VAL A 174 1.07 -15.63 8.23
N GLU A 175 1.97 -15.15 9.07
CA GLU A 175 3.40 -15.12 8.81
C GLU A 175 4.15 -15.99 9.79
N LYS A 176 5.18 -16.67 9.30
CA LYS A 176 6.11 -17.40 10.16
C LYS A 176 7.17 -16.44 10.67
N ASP A 177 7.26 -16.27 11.99
CA ASP A 177 8.13 -15.27 12.61
C ASP A 177 9.62 -15.62 12.47
N GLU A 178 9.96 -16.91 12.52
CA GLU A 178 11.36 -17.34 12.45
C GLU A 178 11.74 -18.12 11.19
N GLY A 179 12.96 -17.86 10.70
CA GLY A 179 13.60 -18.65 9.66
C GLY A 179 13.17 -18.27 8.25
N ALA A 180 12.78 -19.26 7.43
CA ALA A 180 12.42 -18.99 6.04
C ALA A 180 11.01 -18.40 5.97
N LEU A 181 10.91 -17.17 5.45
CA LEU A 181 9.65 -16.44 5.29
C LEU A 181 8.59 -17.31 4.61
N ARG A 182 7.46 -17.47 5.31
CA ARG A 182 6.26 -18.14 4.81
C ARG A 182 5.09 -17.23 5.15
N VAL A 183 4.35 -16.85 4.11
CA VAL A 183 3.20 -15.96 4.23
C VAL A 183 2.00 -16.64 3.60
N PHE A 184 0.93 -16.78 4.37
CA PHE A 184 -0.40 -17.08 3.88
C PHE A 184 -1.19 -15.78 3.88
N LYS A 185 -1.79 -15.42 2.75
CA LYS A 185 -2.57 -14.19 2.59
C LYS A 185 -3.90 -14.50 1.93
N ALA A 186 -4.98 -13.97 2.48
CA ALA A 186 -6.34 -14.18 1.98
C ALA A 186 -7.17 -12.89 1.98
N ASP A 187 -7.60 -12.47 0.79
CA ASP A 187 -8.59 -11.42 0.60
C ASP A 187 -10.01 -11.97 0.76
N LEU A 188 -10.81 -11.33 1.61
CA LEU A 188 -12.12 -11.79 2.01
C LEU A 188 -13.17 -10.68 1.86
N GLY A 189 -14.41 -11.08 1.59
CA GLY A 189 -15.53 -10.15 1.47
C GLY A 189 -15.89 -9.47 2.81
N PRO A 190 -16.66 -8.38 2.78
CA PRO A 190 -16.91 -7.52 3.95
C PRO A 190 -17.80 -8.16 5.03
N ALA A 191 -18.39 -9.33 4.74
CA ALA A 191 -19.19 -10.09 5.70
C ALA A 191 -18.41 -11.27 6.31
N ALA A 192 -17.17 -11.51 5.88
CA ALA A 192 -16.33 -12.55 6.44
C ALA A 192 -15.88 -12.16 7.85
N THR A 193 -15.90 -13.13 8.75
CA THR A 193 -15.40 -13.01 10.13
C THR A 193 -14.55 -14.21 10.52
N THR A 194 -14.17 -15.03 9.54
CA THR A 194 -13.39 -16.25 9.75
C THR A 194 -12.74 -16.72 8.46
N VAL A 195 -11.57 -17.35 8.58
CA VAL A 195 -10.89 -18.10 7.52
C VAL A 195 -10.12 -19.27 8.14
N THR A 196 -10.04 -20.39 7.41
CA THR A 196 -9.21 -21.54 7.80
C THR A 196 -7.84 -21.41 7.14
N VAL A 197 -6.78 -21.61 7.92
CA VAL A 197 -5.41 -21.67 7.38
C VAL A 197 -5.19 -23.08 6.82
N PRO A 198 -4.69 -23.24 5.58
CA PRO A 198 -4.44 -24.56 5.02
C PRO A 198 -3.44 -25.36 5.88
N PRO A 199 -3.69 -26.65 6.15
CA PRO A 199 -2.81 -27.47 6.98
C PRO A 199 -1.42 -27.68 6.34
N GLU A 200 -1.31 -27.55 5.01
CA GLU A 200 -0.02 -27.60 4.32
C GLU A 200 0.86 -26.36 4.57
N PHE A 201 0.27 -25.29 5.11
CA PHE A 201 0.97 -24.05 5.42
C PHE A 201 1.58 -24.10 6.83
N LEU A 202 0.83 -24.55 7.83
CA LEU A 202 1.29 -24.61 9.21
C LEU A 202 2.28 -25.76 9.42
N GLN A 203 3.17 -25.59 10.38
CA GLN A 203 4.16 -26.58 10.81
C GLN A 203 4.01 -26.74 12.31
N ASP A 204 4.17 -27.96 12.83
CA ASP A 204 4.21 -28.21 14.27
C ASP A 204 5.32 -27.38 14.93
N ALA A 205 5.17 -27.15 16.23
CA ALA A 205 6.17 -26.47 17.07
C ALA A 205 6.72 -25.17 16.49
N THR A 206 5.86 -24.35 15.88
CA THR A 206 6.25 -23.13 15.16
C THR A 206 5.44 -21.93 15.64
N LEU A 207 6.14 -20.81 15.83
CA LEU A 207 5.58 -19.49 16.11
C LEU A 207 5.15 -18.79 14.80
N TYR A 208 3.98 -18.19 14.85
CA TYR A 208 3.38 -17.42 13.77
C TYR A 208 2.76 -16.14 14.30
N THR A 209 2.74 -15.10 13.48
CA THR A 209 1.90 -13.92 13.69
C THR A 209 0.71 -13.97 12.75
N VAL A 210 -0.48 -13.69 13.29
CA VAL A 210 -1.67 -13.41 12.47
C VAL A 210 -1.92 -11.92 12.45
N GLU A 211 -2.20 -11.40 11.27
CA GLU A 211 -2.73 -10.06 11.05
C GLU A 211 -4.14 -10.17 10.48
N VAL A 212 -5.05 -9.36 11.02
CA VAL A 212 -6.37 -9.13 10.43
C VAL A 212 -6.48 -7.66 10.09
N ILE A 213 -6.76 -7.38 8.82
CA ILE A 213 -6.76 -6.04 8.25
C ILE A 213 -8.18 -5.72 7.79
N ALA A 214 -8.79 -4.67 8.35
CA ALA A 214 -10.07 -4.15 7.85
C ALA A 214 -9.82 -3.04 6.84
N LYS A 215 -10.41 -3.16 5.65
CA LYS A 215 -10.24 -2.18 4.57
C LYS A 215 -11.54 -1.49 4.22
N GLU A 216 -11.52 -0.17 4.21
CA GLU A 216 -12.65 0.64 3.78
C GLU A 216 -12.56 1.07 2.31
N SER A 217 -13.67 1.58 1.76
CA SER A 217 -13.85 1.79 0.32
C SER A 217 -12.89 2.80 -0.36
N SER A 218 -12.22 3.68 0.38
CA SER A 218 -11.18 4.57 -0.16
C SER A 218 -9.79 3.92 -0.16
N GLY A 219 -9.63 2.81 0.56
CA GLY A 219 -8.41 2.02 0.63
C GLY A 219 -7.70 2.10 1.98
N ASN A 220 -8.10 3.02 2.87
CA ASN A 220 -7.57 3.09 4.22
C ASN A 220 -7.86 1.78 4.94
N GLN A 221 -6.93 1.40 5.79
CA GLN A 221 -7.00 0.13 6.48
C GLN A 221 -6.42 0.22 7.89
N THR A 222 -6.86 -0.71 8.72
CA THR A 222 -6.38 -0.85 10.09
C THR A 222 -6.12 -2.31 10.36
N ILE A 223 -4.92 -2.58 10.85
CA ILE A 223 -4.40 -3.88 11.20
C ILE A 223 -4.58 -4.09 12.70
N SER A 224 -4.90 -5.31 13.06
CA SER A 224 -4.59 -5.84 14.38
C SER A 224 -3.85 -7.15 14.20
N GLU A 225 -2.81 -7.33 14.98
CA GLU A 225 -1.96 -8.51 14.92
C GLU A 225 -1.85 -9.19 16.28
N ARG A 226 -1.44 -10.46 16.25
CA ARG A 226 -1.21 -11.26 17.46
C ARG A 226 -0.34 -12.48 17.14
N PRO A 227 0.61 -12.84 18.02
CA PRO A 227 1.33 -14.11 17.91
C PRO A 227 0.48 -15.30 18.36
N PHE A 228 0.73 -16.45 17.74
CA PHE A 228 0.26 -17.76 18.18
C PHE A 228 1.29 -18.83 17.84
N ALA A 229 1.32 -19.92 18.59
CA ALA A 229 2.13 -21.08 18.26
C ALA A 229 1.26 -22.31 18.04
N THR A 230 1.73 -23.17 17.14
CA THR A 230 1.18 -24.52 16.99
C THR A 230 1.71 -25.45 18.07
N GLU A 231 1.00 -26.54 18.38
CA GLU A 231 1.39 -27.55 19.39
C GLU A 231 2.90 -27.80 19.45
N GLY A 232 3.50 -27.56 20.62
CA GLY A 232 4.92 -27.75 20.90
C GLY A 232 5.82 -26.54 20.58
N GLY A 233 5.24 -25.43 20.10
CA GLY A 233 5.91 -24.15 19.95
C GLY A 233 5.73 -23.31 21.21
N SER A 234 6.37 -22.15 21.26
CA SER A 234 6.25 -21.21 22.37
C SER A 234 6.30 -19.79 21.84
N ILE A 235 5.51 -18.92 22.44
CA ILE A 235 5.60 -17.48 22.27
C ILE A 235 6.65 -16.99 23.28
N PRO A 236 7.69 -16.25 22.85
CA PRO A 236 8.67 -15.69 23.76
C PRO A 236 7.97 -14.81 24.81
N ASP A 237 8.42 -14.87 26.07
CA ASP A 237 8.03 -13.87 27.05
C ASP A 237 8.66 -12.52 26.61
N ASP A 238 7.89 -11.42 26.63
CA ASP A 238 8.34 -10.05 26.25
C ASP A 238 9.63 -9.60 26.97
N ASP A 239 10.01 -10.26 28.07
CA ASP A 239 11.25 -10.00 28.83
C ASP A 239 12.52 -10.65 28.23
N GLU A 240 12.42 -11.53 27.21
CA GLU A 240 13.56 -12.24 26.61
C GLU A 240 14.14 -11.58 25.34
N GLU A 241 13.39 -10.72 24.64
CA GLU A 241 13.90 -10.04 23.43
C GLU A 241 15.02 -9.03 23.72
N ASP A 242 14.96 -8.35 24.87
CA ASP A 242 15.99 -7.39 25.32
C ASP A 242 17.34 -8.05 25.65
N ALA A 243 17.40 -9.38 25.79
CA ALA A 243 18.62 -10.09 26.18
C ALA A 243 19.46 -10.58 24.99
N ALA A 244 18.90 -10.60 23.78
CA ALA A 244 19.57 -11.16 22.60
C ALA A 244 20.50 -10.17 21.89
N ASP A 245 20.30 -8.85 22.06
CA ASP A 245 21.10 -7.81 21.41
C ASP A 245 22.41 -7.46 22.15
N ASP A 246 22.62 -7.97 23.37
CA ASP A 246 23.78 -7.64 24.20
C ASP A 246 24.97 -8.62 24.07
N GLU A 247 24.88 -9.69 23.27
CA GLU A 247 25.94 -10.73 23.16
C GLU A 247 26.79 -10.71 21.87
N GLU A 248 26.62 -9.76 20.93
CA GLU A 248 27.46 -9.70 19.70
C GLU A 248 28.63 -8.69 19.72
N ASP A 249 29.02 -8.12 20.87
CA ASP A 249 30.25 -7.33 21.01
C ASP A 249 31.19 -7.87 22.11
N GLY A 250 31.90 -8.96 21.80
CA GLY A 250 32.94 -9.58 22.64
C GLY A 250 34.22 -9.97 21.91
#